data_AF-A0AAW2J378-F1
#
_entry.id   AF-A0AAW2J378-F1
#
_cell.length_a   1.000
_cell.length_b   1.000
_cell.length_c   1.000
_cell.angle_alpha   90.00
_cell.angle_beta   90.00
_cell.angle_gamma   90.00
#
_symmetry.space_group_name_H-M   'P 1'
#
loop_
_entity.id
_entity.type
_entity.pdbx_description
1 polymer ?
#
loop_
_entity_poly.entity_id
_entity_poly.type
_entity_poly.pdbx_seq_one_letter_code
_entity_poly.pdbx_strand_id
1 'polypeptide(L)'
;MYGDMEIFYTETILNSLSDTLYNVYSSVKTARALRESLKKKYKIEDVGLKKFIVETFLEFKMVDSKTVMNQVQEFQMILHDLHAEGMKLNESFQVAAMIEKLPPLWKDFKNYLKQKRKEMGLEDLIVRLRIKEDNHLFKMKS
;
A
#
# COMPACT_ATOMS: atom_id res chain seq x y z
N MET A 1 24.01 1.39 17.19
CA MET A 1 23.45 1.67 15.85
C MET A 1 22.26 0.79 15.48
N TYR A 2 22.35 -0.56 15.53
CA TYR A 2 21.16 -1.42 15.30
C TYR A 2 20.15 -1.40 16.48
N GLY A 3 20.64 -1.38 17.73
CA GLY A 3 19.77 -1.35 18.92
C GLY A 3 18.99 -0.04 19.09
N ASP A 4 19.57 1.10 18.70
CA ASP A 4 18.95 2.42 18.90
C ASP A 4 17.76 2.63 17.97
N MET A 5 17.83 2.10 16.75
CA MET A 5 16.71 2.12 15.80
C MET A 5 15.58 1.21 16.26
N GLU A 6 15.89 0.04 16.81
CA GLU A 6 14.88 -0.89 17.36
C GLU A 6 14.14 -0.30 18.57
N ILE A 7 14.86 0.39 19.46
CA ILE A 7 14.29 1.11 20.60
C ILE A 7 13.35 2.23 20.13
N PHE A 8 13.78 3.02 19.15
CA PHE A 8 12.95 4.08 18.58
C PHE A 8 11.63 3.54 17.97
N TYR A 9 11.70 2.41 17.25
CA TYR A 9 10.49 1.76 16.72
C TYR A 9 9.58 1.20 17.83
N THR A 10 10.13 0.65 18.91
CA THR A 10 9.31 0.21 20.05
C THR A 10 8.59 1.35 20.74
N GLU A 11 9.28 2.45 20.99
CA GLU A 11 8.72 3.64 21.64
C GLU A 11 7.63 4.27 20.78
N THR A 12 7.83 4.32 19.46
CA THR A 12 6.82 4.83 18.51
C THR A 12 5.52 4.03 18.58
N ILE A 13 5.61 2.69 18.62
CA ILE A 13 4.42 1.83 18.74
C ILE A 13 3.76 2.03 20.10
N LEU A 14 4.53 2.06 21.19
CA LEU A 14 3.99 2.24 22.54
C LEU A 14 3.27 3.57 22.71
N ASN A 15 3.86 4.67 22.22
CA ASN A 15 3.27 6.01 22.31
C ASN A 15 1.99 6.18 21.47
N SER A 16 1.72 5.27 20.54
CA SER A 16 0.47 5.23 19.76
C SER A 16 -0.66 4.48 20.47
N LEU A 17 -0.39 3.82 21.60
CA LEU A 17 -1.37 3.07 22.39
C LEU A 17 -2.07 3.97 23.41
N SER A 18 -3.28 3.58 23.83
CA SER A 18 -3.93 4.18 24.99
C SER A 18 -3.18 3.83 26.28
N ASP A 19 -3.31 4.67 27.31
CA ASP A 19 -2.63 4.49 28.61
C ASP A 19 -2.83 3.09 29.21
N THR A 20 -4.02 2.51 29.04
CA THR A 20 -4.35 1.15 29.50
C THR A 20 -3.55 0.07 28.78
N LEU A 21 -3.27 0.25 27.49
CA LEU A 21 -2.52 -0.70 26.68
C LEU A 21 -1.02 -0.49 26.81
N TYR A 22 -0.57 0.76 26.91
CA TYR A 22 0.81 1.10 27.18
C TYR A 22 1.32 0.36 28.43
N ASN A 23 0.57 0.41 29.53
CA ASN A 23 0.95 -0.23 30.79
C ASN A 23 1.04 -1.76 30.71
N VAL A 24 0.25 -2.39 29.83
CA VAL A 24 0.26 -3.85 29.63
C VAL A 24 1.44 -4.28 28.75
N TYR A 25 1.92 -3.40 27.87
CA TYR A 25 2.87 -3.75 26.82
C TYR A 25 4.25 -3.09 26.96
N SER A 26 4.43 -2.15 27.89
CA SER A 26 5.68 -1.45 28.16
C SER A 26 6.85 -2.39 28.55
N SER A 27 6.55 -3.60 29.03
CA SER A 27 7.56 -4.61 29.34
C SER A 27 8.06 -5.41 28.13
N VAL A 28 7.49 -5.22 26.93
CA VAL A 28 7.88 -5.95 25.72
C VAL A 28 9.07 -5.27 25.05
N LYS A 29 10.19 -5.99 24.96
CA LYS A 29 11.51 -5.42 24.63
C LYS A 29 11.79 -5.22 23.14
N THR A 30 10.94 -5.73 22.24
CA THR A 30 11.19 -5.63 20.79
C THR A 30 9.93 -5.24 20.03
N ALA A 31 10.10 -4.44 18.98
CA ALA A 31 8.98 -3.92 18.19
C ALA A 31 8.22 -5.05 17.50
N ARG A 32 8.94 -6.10 17.10
CA ARG A 32 8.38 -7.32 16.52
C ARG A 32 7.49 -8.08 17.51
N ALA A 33 8.00 -8.37 18.72
CA ALA A 33 7.21 -9.09 19.72
C ALA A 33 6.00 -8.26 20.18
N LEU A 34 6.15 -6.93 20.25
CA LEU A 34 5.05 -6.02 20.56
C LEU A 34 3.98 -6.05 19.48
N ARG A 35 4.38 -5.91 18.21
CA ARG A 35 3.47 -5.98 17.05
C ARG A 35 2.77 -7.33 16.95
N GLU A 36 3.47 -8.44 17.15
CA GLU A 36 2.89 -9.79 17.15
C GLU A 36 1.93 -10.00 18.32
N SER A 37 2.25 -9.48 19.50
CA SER A 37 1.38 -9.59 20.68
C SER A 37 0.13 -8.72 20.57
N LEU A 38 0.23 -7.55 19.93
CA LEU A 38 -0.93 -6.73 19.57
C LEU A 38 -1.78 -7.44 18.51
N LYS A 39 -1.16 -7.97 17.44
CA LYS A 39 -1.83 -8.78 16.40
C LYS A 39 -2.55 -9.98 17.00
N LYS A 40 -1.95 -10.62 18.02
CA LYS A 40 -2.52 -11.78 18.74
C LYS A 40 -3.60 -11.40 19.76
N LYS A 41 -3.49 -10.28 20.47
CA LYS A 41 -4.53 -9.85 21.45
C LYS A 41 -5.76 -9.31 20.77
N TYR A 42 -5.59 -8.61 19.66
CA TYR A 42 -6.68 -8.04 18.89
C TYR A 42 -7.28 -8.98 17.85
N LYS A 43 -6.81 -10.24 17.78
CA LYS A 43 -7.40 -11.39 17.06
C LYS A 43 -8.40 -10.96 15.98
N ILE A 44 -7.88 -10.27 14.97
CA ILE A 44 -8.51 -10.38 13.67
C ILE A 44 -8.13 -11.81 13.29
N GLU A 45 -9.10 -12.73 13.33
CA GLU A 45 -8.87 -14.09 12.84
C GLU A 45 -8.09 -13.99 11.52
N ASP A 46 -7.18 -14.93 11.25
CA ASP A 46 -6.44 -14.97 9.98
C ASP A 46 -7.38 -14.76 8.76
N VAL A 47 -8.62 -15.25 8.89
CA VAL A 47 -9.75 -15.00 7.99
C VAL A 47 -10.17 -13.52 7.90
N GLY A 48 -10.31 -12.83 9.03
CA GLY A 48 -10.67 -11.42 9.08
C GLY A 48 -9.59 -10.50 8.51
N LEU A 49 -8.30 -10.83 8.68
CA LEU A 49 -7.20 -10.02 8.12
C LEU A 49 -7.13 -10.21 6.60
N LYS A 50 -7.23 -11.46 6.13
CA LYS A 50 -7.35 -11.77 4.70
C LYS A 50 -8.56 -11.07 4.08
N LYS A 51 -9.72 -11.15 4.73
CA LYS A 51 -10.94 -10.46 4.30
C LYS A 51 -10.73 -8.95 4.22
N PHE A 52 -10.14 -8.34 5.24
CA PHE A 52 -9.87 -6.91 5.27
C PHE A 52 -8.92 -6.46 4.16
N ILE A 53 -7.83 -7.19 3.90
CA ILE A 53 -6.88 -6.86 2.83
C ILE A 53 -7.54 -7.00 1.46
N VAL A 54 -8.35 -8.04 1.25
CA VAL A 54 -9.13 -8.23 0.02
C VAL A 54 -10.14 -7.10 -0.17
N GLU A 55 -10.89 -6.73 0.87
CA GLU A 55 -11.82 -5.59 0.85
C GLU A 55 -11.07 -4.29 0.50
N THR A 56 -9.95 -4.03 1.17
CA THR A 56 -9.09 -2.87 0.92
C THR A 56 -8.62 -2.83 -0.54
N PHE A 57 -8.16 -3.96 -1.10
CA PHE A 57 -7.77 -4.05 -2.51
C PHE A 57 -8.92 -3.76 -3.48
N LEU A 58 -10.09 -4.33 -3.21
CA LEU A 58 -11.28 -4.16 -4.05
C LEU A 58 -11.79 -2.71 -4.02
N GLU A 59 -11.83 -2.11 -2.85
CA GLU A 59 -12.35 -0.76 -2.62
C GLU A 59 -11.36 0.35 -2.98
N PHE A 60 -10.05 0.08 -2.93
CA PHE A 60 -9.03 1.07 -3.26
C PHE A 60 -9.28 1.65 -4.65
N LYS A 61 -9.30 2.98 -4.74
CA LYS A 61 -9.41 3.77 -5.98
C LYS A 61 -8.55 5.00 -5.81
N MET A 62 -7.82 5.36 -6.87
CA MET A 62 -7.05 6.60 -6.85
C MET A 62 -8.00 7.79 -7.00
N VAL A 63 -7.63 8.89 -6.36
CA VAL A 63 -8.34 10.17 -6.39
C VAL A 63 -7.45 11.24 -7.00
N ASP A 64 -8.09 12.23 -7.63
CA ASP A 64 -7.39 13.32 -8.33
C ASP A 64 -6.68 14.30 -7.37
N SER A 65 -7.05 14.30 -6.08
CA SER A 65 -6.51 15.21 -5.06
C SER A 65 -5.14 14.81 -4.53
N LYS A 66 -4.62 13.65 -4.92
CA LYS A 66 -3.30 13.12 -4.53
C LYS A 66 -2.49 12.84 -5.78
N THR A 67 -1.16 12.83 -5.65
CA THR A 67 -0.30 12.38 -6.75
C THR A 67 -0.58 10.90 -7.05
N VAL A 68 -0.51 10.53 -8.33
CA VAL A 68 -0.61 9.14 -8.78
C VAL A 68 0.56 8.35 -8.21
N MET A 69 1.77 8.90 -8.16
CA MET A 69 2.92 8.15 -7.66
C MET A 69 2.82 7.79 -6.17
N ASN A 70 2.24 8.64 -5.31
CA ASN A 70 2.00 8.27 -3.92
C ASN A 70 0.96 7.15 -3.82
N GLN A 71 -0.10 7.22 -4.62
CA GLN A 71 -1.16 6.22 -4.62
C GLN A 71 -0.72 4.90 -5.27
N VAL A 72 0.24 4.91 -6.20
CA VAL A 72 0.91 3.72 -6.70
C VAL A 72 1.66 3.00 -5.58
N GLN A 73 2.37 3.73 -4.72
CA GLN A 73 3.03 3.15 -3.54
C GLN A 73 2.02 2.57 -2.55
N GLU A 74 0.92 3.28 -2.26
CA GLU A 74 -0.19 2.78 -1.45
C GLU A 74 -0.74 1.45 -2.01
N PHE A 75 -0.95 1.37 -3.33
CA PHE A 75 -1.42 0.16 -3.99
C PHE A 75 -0.39 -0.99 -3.97
N GLN A 76 0.90 -0.68 -4.13
CA GLN A 76 1.97 -1.68 -4.01
C GLN A 76 2.06 -2.28 -2.60
N MET A 77 1.78 -1.50 -1.55
CA MET A 77 1.70 -2.03 -0.18
C MET A 77 0.54 -3.02 -0.04
N ILE A 78 -0.64 -2.73 -0.63
CA ILE A 78 -1.78 -3.67 -0.62
C ILE A 78 -1.42 -4.97 -1.35
N LEU A 79 -0.76 -4.89 -2.51
CA LEU A 79 -0.29 -6.07 -3.24
C LEU A 79 0.73 -6.89 -2.44
N HIS A 80 1.61 -6.22 -1.71
CA HIS A 80 2.56 -6.87 -0.81
C HIS A 80 1.85 -7.60 0.34
N ASP A 81 0.83 -6.98 0.95
CA ASP A 81 0.05 -7.60 2.03
C ASP A 81 -0.76 -8.80 1.53
N LEU A 82 -1.35 -8.72 0.33
CA LEU A 82 -1.98 -9.87 -0.33
C LEU A 82 -0.99 -11.02 -0.51
N HIS A 83 0.22 -10.72 -0.97
CA HIS A 83 1.26 -11.73 -1.16
C HIS A 83 1.71 -12.36 0.18
N ALA A 84 1.88 -11.54 1.22
CA ALA A 84 2.26 -12.00 2.56
C ALA A 84 1.21 -12.96 3.17
N GLU A 85 -0.07 -12.77 2.84
CA GLU A 85 -1.18 -13.65 3.24
C GLU A 85 -1.42 -14.82 2.28
N GLY A 86 -0.51 -15.05 1.32
CA GLY A 86 -0.55 -16.18 0.38
C GLY A 86 -1.46 -15.98 -0.84
N MET A 87 -2.03 -14.79 -1.03
CA MET A 87 -2.93 -14.43 -2.14
C MET A 87 -2.18 -13.73 -3.27
N LYS A 88 -1.04 -14.29 -3.69
CA LYS A 88 -0.21 -13.70 -4.75
C LYS A 88 -0.97 -13.63 -6.07
N LEU A 89 -1.15 -12.40 -6.58
CA LEU A 89 -1.73 -12.14 -7.89
C LEU A 89 -0.65 -12.26 -8.97
N ASN A 90 -1.02 -12.76 -10.15
CA ASN A 90 -0.11 -12.76 -11.30
C ASN A 90 0.12 -11.32 -11.80
N GLU A 91 1.22 -11.10 -12.51
CA GLU A 91 1.65 -9.76 -12.91
C GLU A 91 0.63 -9.06 -13.84
N SER A 92 0.06 -9.77 -14.81
CA SER A 92 -0.92 -9.19 -15.73
C SER A 92 -2.19 -8.72 -15.00
N PHE A 93 -2.61 -9.43 -13.95
CA PHE A 93 -3.70 -9.01 -13.09
C PHE A 93 -3.32 -7.76 -12.26
N GLN A 94 -2.11 -7.69 -11.73
CA GLN A 94 -1.64 -6.50 -10.98
C GLN A 94 -1.63 -5.25 -11.88
N VAL A 95 -1.12 -5.39 -13.11
CA VAL A 95 -1.12 -4.34 -14.14
C VAL A 95 -2.54 -3.89 -14.46
N ALA A 96 -3.44 -4.83 -14.77
CA ALA A 96 -4.83 -4.52 -15.08
C ALA A 96 -5.53 -3.84 -13.90
N ALA A 97 -5.32 -4.32 -12.67
CA ALA A 97 -5.89 -3.73 -11.47
C ALA A 97 -5.40 -2.29 -11.27
N MET A 98 -4.09 -2.04 -11.38
CA MET A 98 -3.53 -0.68 -11.24
C MET A 98 -4.11 0.29 -12.29
N ILE A 99 -4.23 -0.15 -13.55
CA ILE A 99 -4.86 0.64 -14.63
C ILE A 99 -6.33 0.93 -14.29
N GLU A 100 -7.05 -0.04 -13.72
CA GLU A 100 -8.43 0.17 -13.30
C GLU A 100 -8.56 1.17 -12.16
N LYS A 101 -7.59 1.20 -11.23
CA LYS A 101 -7.59 2.10 -10.07
C LYS A 101 -7.23 3.54 -10.41
N LEU A 102 -6.72 3.85 -11.60
CA LEU A 102 -6.32 5.21 -12.00
C LEU A 102 -7.44 6.24 -11.78
N PRO A 103 -7.08 7.47 -11.41
CA PRO A 103 -8.05 8.46 -10.99
C PRO A 103 -8.83 9.02 -12.20
N PRO A 104 -10.00 9.64 -11.99
CA PRO A 104 -10.89 10.09 -13.06
C PRO A 104 -10.23 11.00 -14.12
N LEU A 105 -9.35 11.92 -13.72
CA LEU A 105 -8.65 12.81 -14.68
C LEU A 105 -7.68 12.06 -15.61
N TRP A 106 -7.39 10.78 -15.32
CA TRP A 106 -6.51 9.94 -16.12
C TRP A 106 -7.27 9.04 -17.11
N LYS A 107 -8.58 9.24 -17.29
CA LYS A 107 -9.45 8.41 -18.16
C LYS A 107 -8.88 8.19 -19.57
N ASP A 108 -8.38 9.23 -20.23
CA ASP A 108 -7.85 9.09 -21.60
C ASP A 108 -6.56 8.28 -21.62
N PHE A 109 -5.70 8.47 -20.63
CA PHE A 109 -4.47 7.70 -20.49
C PHE A 109 -4.79 6.23 -20.15
N LYS A 110 -5.76 5.99 -19.28
CA LYS A 110 -6.29 4.65 -18.98
C LYS A 110 -6.80 3.95 -20.25
N ASN A 111 -7.55 4.66 -21.10
CA ASN A 111 -8.03 4.10 -22.38
C ASN A 111 -6.88 3.77 -23.33
N TYR A 112 -5.87 4.65 -23.43
CA TYR A 112 -4.65 4.39 -24.19
C TYR A 112 -3.93 3.13 -23.72
N LEU A 113 -3.78 2.94 -22.40
CA LEU A 113 -3.14 1.74 -21.84
C LEU A 113 -3.92 0.46 -22.17
N LYS A 114 -5.26 0.49 -22.13
CA LYS A 114 -6.11 -0.67 -22.47
C LYS A 114 -6.05 -1.07 -23.95
N GLN A 115 -5.87 -0.11 -24.84
CA GLN A 115 -5.78 -0.37 -26.29
C GLN A 115 -4.42 -0.90 -26.72
N LYS A 116 -3.41 -0.74 -25.86
CA LYS A 116 -2.04 -1.12 -26.19
C LYS A 116 -1.89 -2.63 -26.22
N ARG A 117 -1.53 -3.18 -27.39
CA ARG A 117 -1.37 -4.63 -27.62
C ARG A 117 -0.07 -5.22 -27.08
N LYS A 118 0.93 -4.38 -26.79
CA LYS A 118 2.22 -4.85 -26.27
C LYS A 118 2.06 -5.20 -24.79
N GLU A 119 2.42 -6.43 -24.44
CA GLU A 119 2.50 -6.86 -23.06
C GLU A 119 3.39 -5.92 -22.25
N MET A 120 2.91 -5.53 -21.08
CA MET A 120 3.51 -4.53 -20.21
C MET A 120 3.60 -5.13 -18.81
N GLY A 121 4.81 -5.16 -18.26
CA GLY A 121 5.04 -5.51 -16.86
C GLY A 121 4.72 -4.34 -15.92
N LEU A 122 4.69 -4.63 -14.63
CA LEU A 122 4.30 -3.64 -13.61
C LEU A 122 5.26 -2.46 -13.56
N GLU A 123 6.57 -2.70 -13.68
CA GLU A 123 7.59 -1.66 -13.67
C GLU A 123 7.48 -0.72 -14.88
N ASP A 124 7.21 -1.25 -16.09
CA ASP A 124 7.00 -0.42 -17.29
C ASP A 124 5.76 0.45 -17.14
N LEU A 125 4.69 -0.06 -16.51
CA LEU A 125 3.51 0.75 -16.18
C LEU A 125 3.87 1.88 -15.22
N ILE A 126 4.58 1.60 -14.13
CA ILE A 126 4.95 2.60 -13.13
C ILE A 126 5.81 3.72 -13.73
N VAL A 127 6.77 3.38 -14.59
CA VAL A 127 7.59 4.37 -15.31
C VAL A 127 6.71 5.28 -16.18
N ARG A 128 5.75 4.71 -16.91
CA ARG A 128 4.82 5.50 -17.75
C ARG A 128 3.92 6.41 -16.94
N LEU A 129 3.44 5.94 -15.77
CA LEU A 129 2.64 6.74 -14.86
C LEU A 129 3.45 7.95 -14.37
N ARG A 130 4.70 7.75 -13.94
CA ARG A 130 5.58 8.85 -13.53
C ARG A 130 5.78 9.89 -14.62
N ILE A 131 6.14 9.46 -15.83
CA ILE A 131 6.34 10.36 -16.98
C ILE A 131 5.07 11.15 -17.30
N LYS A 132 3.90 10.51 -17.25
CA LYS A 132 2.62 11.18 -17.53
C LYS A 132 2.28 12.21 -16.44
N GLU A 133 2.53 11.90 -15.18
CA GLU A 133 2.33 12.82 -14.05
C GLU A 133 3.23 14.05 -14.18
N ASP A 134 4.52 13.85 -14.42
CA ASP A 134 5.49 14.95 -14.60
C ASP A 134 5.09 15.88 -15.75
N ASN A 135 4.65 15.31 -16.87
CA ASN A 135 4.14 16.07 -18.02
C ASN A 135 2.86 16.86 -17.70
N HIS A 136 1.99 16.34 -16.83
CA HIS A 136 0.78 17.04 -16.40
C HIS A 136 1.12 18.22 -15.48
N LEU A 137 2.04 18.01 -14.54
CA LEU A 137 2.52 19.04 -13.63
C LEU A 137 3.26 20.17 -14.37
N PHE A 138 3.99 19.84 -15.44
CA PHE A 138 4.64 20.84 -16.29
C PHE A 138 3.63 21.75 -16.99
N LYS A 139 2.52 21.20 -17.50
CA LYS A 139 1.46 21.98 -18.16
C LYS A 139 0.69 22.93 -17.23
N MET A 140 0.68 22.68 -15.93
CA MET A 140 0.01 23.54 -14.95
C MET A 140 0.88 24.70 -14.46
N LYS A 141 2.19 24.67 -14.72
CA LYS A 141 3.16 25.69 -14.29
C LYS A 141 3.59 26.64 -15.41
N SER A 142 3.15 26.40 -16.64
CA SER A 142 3.40 27.22 -17.83
C SER A 142 2.16 28.02 -18.19
#